data_AF-A0A838K7C0-F1
#
_entry.id   AF-A0A838K7C0-F1
#
_cell.length_a   1.000
_cell.length_b   1.000
_cell.length_c   1.000
_cell.angle_alpha   90.00
_cell.angle_beta   90.00
_cell.angle_gamma   90.00
#
_symmetry.space_group_name_H-M   'P 1'
#
loop_
_entity.id
_entity.type
_entity.pdbx_description
1 polymer ?
#
loop_
_entity_poly.entity_id
_entity_poly.type
_entity_poly.pdbx_seq_one_letter_code
_entity_poly.pdbx_strand_id
1 'polypeptide(L)'
;MTPHQAGRRHQPGVRDGVRDVFTAAQVRAAEDQLLADVPPGALMHRAAAGLAAACVDLLGSVYGRQVLVLAGSGNNGGDALFAGARLARRGARVSALLLSPEQVHTDGLAALRAAGGQVVASLA
;
A
#
# COMPACT_ATOMS: atom_id res chain seq x y z
N MET A 1 -25.73 -6.39 46.65
CA MET A 1 -24.96 -7.28 45.76
C MET A 1 -25.45 -7.03 44.34
N THR A 2 -24.88 -6.04 43.65
CA THR A 2 -25.28 -5.61 42.30
C THR A 2 -24.23 -6.09 41.31
N PRO A 3 -24.56 -6.93 40.31
CA PRO A 3 -23.56 -7.37 39.35
C PRO A 3 -23.32 -6.26 38.31
N HIS A 4 -22.04 -5.89 38.25
CA HIS A 4 -21.25 -5.58 37.07
C HIS A 4 -21.96 -4.95 35.86
N GLN A 5 -21.71 -3.65 35.70
CA GLN A 5 -21.89 -2.93 34.45
C GLN A 5 -21.18 -3.68 33.31
N ALA A 6 -21.93 -4.02 32.26
CA ALA A 6 -21.43 -4.58 31.02
C ALA A 6 -20.38 -3.63 30.42
N GLY A 7 -19.20 -4.18 30.12
CA GLY A 7 -18.09 -3.46 29.54
C GLY A 7 -18.51 -2.76 28.25
N ARG A 8 -18.33 -1.42 28.22
CA ARG A 8 -18.46 -0.63 27.00
C ARG A 8 -17.54 -1.24 25.94
N ARG A 9 -18.12 -1.67 24.82
CA ARG A 9 -17.36 -2.08 23.63
C ARG A 9 -16.44 -0.90 23.25
N HIS A 10 -15.13 -1.10 23.37
CA HIS A 10 -14.16 -0.11 22.95
C HIS A 10 -14.24 0.01 21.43
N GLN A 11 -14.82 1.09 20.91
CA GLN A 11 -14.72 1.42 19.49
C GLN A 11 -13.28 1.90 19.23
N PRO A 12 -12.51 1.21 18.37
CA PRO A 12 -11.18 1.66 17.99
C PRO A 12 -11.28 3.01 17.26
N GLY A 13 -10.37 3.94 17.57
CA GLY A 13 -10.43 5.30 17.03
C GLY A 13 -9.33 6.23 17.58
N VAL A 14 -9.20 7.41 16.98
CA VAL A 14 -8.25 8.42 17.47
C VAL A 14 -8.80 9.02 18.77
N ARG A 15 -8.06 8.86 19.88
CA ARG A 15 -8.38 9.47 21.18
C ARG A 15 -7.34 10.53 21.48
N ASP A 16 -7.74 11.78 21.65
CA ASP A 16 -6.86 12.87 22.10
C ASP A 16 -5.52 12.95 21.33
N GLY A 17 -5.56 12.74 20.01
CA GLY A 17 -4.37 12.74 19.15
C GLY A 17 -3.51 11.46 19.18
N VAL A 18 -3.84 10.50 20.05
CA VAL A 18 -3.23 9.17 20.10
C VAL A 18 -3.97 8.23 19.15
N ARG A 19 -3.19 7.59 18.27
CA ARG A 19 -3.68 6.53 17.38
C ARG A 19 -3.47 5.18 18.03
N ASP A 20 -4.50 4.35 18.01
CA ASP A 20 -4.39 2.95 18.40
C ASP A 20 -3.34 2.23 17.53
N VAL A 21 -2.58 1.32 18.13
CA VAL A 21 -1.64 0.45 17.42
C VAL A 21 -2.24 -0.94 17.33
N PHE A 22 -2.29 -1.48 16.12
CA PHE A 22 -2.87 -2.78 15.83
C PHE A 22 -1.79 -3.78 15.43
N THR A 23 -1.98 -5.03 15.86
CA THR A 23 -1.21 -6.15 15.33
C THR A 23 -1.58 -6.42 13.87
N ALA A 24 -0.67 -7.04 13.12
CA ALA A 24 -0.96 -7.45 11.75
C ALA A 24 -2.19 -8.37 11.64
N ALA A 25 -2.41 -9.23 12.64
CA ALA A 25 -3.59 -10.10 12.68
C ALA A 25 -4.90 -9.31 12.85
N GLN A 26 -4.90 -8.28 13.69
CA GLN A 26 -6.07 -7.40 13.85
C GLN A 26 -6.37 -6.60 12.58
N VAL A 27 -5.33 -6.10 11.90
CA VAL A 27 -5.50 -5.40 10.62
C VAL A 27 -6.11 -6.35 9.57
N ARG A 28 -5.55 -7.55 9.42
CA ARG A 28 -6.08 -8.55 8.47
C ARG A 28 -7.53 -8.90 8.75
N ALA A 29 -7.88 -9.17 10.00
CA ALA A 29 -9.26 -9.47 10.37
C ALA A 29 -10.24 -8.32 10.05
N ALA A 30 -9.81 -7.07 10.21
CA ALA A 30 -10.60 -5.90 9.84
C ALA A 30 -10.71 -5.74 8.31
N GLU A 31 -9.62 -5.97 7.57
CA GLU A 31 -9.62 -5.95 6.12
C GLU A 31 -10.53 -7.04 5.53
N ASP A 32 -10.48 -8.26 6.07
CA ASP A 32 -11.30 -9.39 5.64
C ASP A 32 -12.80 -9.10 5.77
N GLN A 33 -13.20 -8.42 6.85
CA GLN A 33 -14.59 -7.98 7.05
C GLN A 33 -15.01 -6.95 5.99
N LEU A 34 -14.12 -6.01 5.66
CA LEU A 34 -14.40 -4.94 4.70
C LEU A 34 -14.36 -5.42 3.25
N LEU A 35 -13.54 -6.43 2.93
CA LEU A 35 -13.42 -7.00 1.59
C LEU A 35 -14.75 -7.59 1.08
N ALA A 36 -15.66 -7.98 1.98
CA ALA A 36 -17.00 -8.43 1.60
C ALA A 36 -17.87 -7.32 0.98
N ASP A 37 -17.56 -6.05 1.27
CA ASP A 37 -18.42 -4.91 0.96
C ASP A 37 -17.82 -3.97 -0.12
N VAL A 38 -16.62 -4.27 -0.62
CA VAL A 38 -15.93 -3.42 -1.60
C VAL A 38 -15.56 -4.19 -2.87
N PRO A 39 -15.43 -3.52 -4.03
CA PRO A 39 -14.96 -4.18 -5.24
C PRO A 39 -13.59 -4.85 -5.04
N PRO A 40 -13.31 -5.96 -5.74
CA PRO A 40 -12.00 -6.61 -5.71
C PRO A 40 -10.87 -5.61 -5.97
N GLY A 41 -9.80 -5.70 -5.16
CA GLY A 41 -8.63 -4.82 -5.27
C GLY A 41 -8.82 -3.37 -4.76
N ALA A 42 -10.02 -2.98 -4.33
CA ALA A 42 -10.29 -1.60 -3.88
C ALA A 42 -9.40 -1.17 -2.71
N LEU A 43 -9.16 -2.05 -1.72
CA LEU A 43 -8.29 -1.74 -0.58
C LEU A 43 -6.84 -1.51 -1.00
N MET A 44 -6.30 -2.38 -1.86
CA MET A 44 -4.93 -2.23 -2.40
C MET A 44 -4.80 -0.94 -3.21
N HIS A 45 -5.77 -0.62 -4.06
CA HIS A 45 -5.73 0.63 -4.81
C HIS A 45 -5.77 1.86 -3.91
N ARG A 46 -6.48 1.81 -2.77
CA ARG A 46 -6.49 2.87 -1.75
C ARG A 46 -5.15 2.96 -1.01
N ALA A 47 -4.61 1.82 -0.55
CA ALA A 47 -3.31 1.76 0.11
C ALA A 47 -2.19 2.31 -0.80
N ALA A 48 -2.14 1.86 -2.06
CA ALA A 48 -1.21 2.37 -3.06
C ALA A 48 -1.37 3.88 -3.36
N ALA A 49 -2.60 4.41 -3.30
CA ALA A 49 -2.82 5.85 -3.45
C ALA A 49 -2.28 6.64 -2.26
N GLY A 50 -2.51 6.16 -1.04
CA GLY A 50 -1.94 6.74 0.18
C GLY A 50 -0.42 6.69 0.18
N LEU A 51 0.16 5.56 -0.20
CA LEU A 51 1.61 5.40 -0.35
C LEU A 51 2.19 6.39 -1.37
N ALA A 52 1.57 6.51 -2.55
CA ALA A 52 2.01 7.46 -3.57
C ALA A 52 1.92 8.91 -3.08
N ALA A 53 0.88 9.28 -2.33
CA ALA A 53 0.76 10.61 -1.73
C ALA A 53 1.89 10.89 -0.73
N ALA A 54 2.16 9.95 0.19
CA ALA A 54 3.27 10.09 1.14
C ALA A 54 4.63 10.21 0.42
N CYS A 55 4.84 9.46 -0.67
CA CYS A 55 6.05 9.61 -1.48
C CYS A 55 6.14 10.98 -2.17
N VAL A 56 5.02 11.52 -2.67
CA VAL A 56 4.98 12.87 -3.27
C VAL A 56 5.39 13.91 -2.23
N ASP A 57 4.84 13.83 -1.02
CA ASP A 57 5.16 14.75 0.07
C ASP A 57 6.64 14.69 0.44
N LEU A 58 7.20 13.47 0.53
CA LEU A 58 8.62 13.26 0.81
C LEU A 58 9.54 13.81 -0.30
N LEU A 59 9.15 13.65 -1.56
CA LEU A 59 9.96 14.07 -2.70
C LEU A 59 9.88 15.58 -2.97
N GLY A 60 8.81 16.25 -2.50
CA GLY A 60 8.48 17.66 -2.75
C GLY A 60 8.10 18.00 -4.20
N SER A 61 8.58 17.22 -5.17
CA SER A 61 8.20 17.24 -6.57
C SER A 61 8.44 15.87 -7.18
N VAL A 62 7.64 15.43 -8.14
CA VAL A 62 7.74 14.08 -8.73
C VAL A 62 8.41 14.05 -10.10
N TYR A 63 8.16 15.07 -10.92
CA TYR A 63 8.64 15.09 -12.30
C TYR A 63 10.18 15.00 -12.37
N GLY A 64 10.70 14.10 -13.20
CA GLY A 64 12.13 13.89 -13.39
C GLY A 64 12.83 13.16 -12.25
N ARG A 65 12.15 12.83 -11.14
CA ARG A 65 12.74 12.05 -10.04
C ARG A 65 12.94 10.60 -10.42
N GLN A 66 13.97 9.98 -9.86
CA GLN A 66 14.22 8.56 -9.99
C GLN A 66 13.68 7.84 -8.76
N VAL A 67 12.89 6.80 -8.97
CA VAL A 67 12.28 6.01 -7.89
C VAL A 67 12.53 4.55 -8.16
N LEU A 68 13.07 3.85 -7.16
CA LEU A 68 13.18 2.40 -7.17
C LEU A 68 12.07 1.80 -6.31
N VAL A 69 11.28 0.91 -6.90
CA VAL A 69 10.33 0.06 -6.20
C VAL A 69 11.00 -1.27 -5.89
N LEU A 70 11.11 -1.61 -4.61
CA LEU A 70 11.52 -2.95 -4.16
C LEU A 70 10.26 -3.77 -3.88
N ALA A 71 9.90 -4.66 -4.80
CA ALA A 71 8.65 -5.41 -4.74
C ALA A 71 8.88 -6.84 -4.23
N GLY A 72 8.37 -7.13 -3.03
CA GLY A 72 8.27 -8.50 -2.49
C GLY A 72 7.07 -9.27 -3.04
N SER A 73 6.88 -10.50 -2.56
CA SER A 73 5.83 -11.44 -3.00
C SER A 73 4.42 -11.17 -2.46
N GLY A 74 4.27 -10.28 -1.48
CA GLY A 74 2.99 -10.04 -0.79
C GLY A 74 2.20 -8.84 -1.33
N ASN A 75 1.05 -8.57 -0.68
CA ASN A 75 0.18 -7.43 -0.98
C ASN A 75 0.94 -6.09 -0.98
N ASN A 76 1.91 -5.92 -0.08
CA ASN A 76 2.77 -4.74 -0.03
C ASN A 76 3.58 -4.53 -1.32
N GLY A 77 3.98 -5.62 -1.99
CA GLY A 77 4.62 -5.56 -3.31
C GLY A 77 3.66 -5.02 -4.36
N GLY A 78 2.40 -5.46 -4.33
CA GLY A 78 1.31 -4.91 -5.14
C GLY A 78 1.08 -3.42 -4.89
N ASP A 79 0.98 -3.01 -3.62
CA ASP A 79 0.84 -1.60 -3.23
C ASP A 79 1.97 -0.74 -3.77
N ALA A 80 3.22 -1.21 -3.61
CA ALA A 80 4.41 -0.50 -4.07
C ALA A 80 4.46 -0.39 -5.60
N LEU A 81 4.09 -1.44 -6.34
CA LEU A 81 4.00 -1.42 -7.81
C LEU A 81 2.92 -0.45 -8.29
N PHE A 82 1.72 -0.48 -7.70
CA PHE A 82 0.64 0.45 -8.02
C PHE A 82 0.95 1.89 -7.62
N ALA A 83 1.70 2.11 -6.55
CA ALA A 83 2.20 3.44 -6.16
C ALA A 83 3.25 3.92 -7.16
N GLY A 84 4.20 3.06 -7.54
CA GLY A 84 5.18 3.32 -8.59
C GLY A 84 4.52 3.71 -9.91
N ALA A 85 3.46 3.00 -10.33
CA ALA A 85 2.68 3.34 -11.52
C ALA A 85 2.07 4.75 -11.45
N ARG A 86 1.61 5.19 -10.27
CA ARG A 86 1.09 6.55 -10.06
C ARG A 86 2.18 7.60 -10.14
N LEU A 87 3.37 7.33 -9.59
CA LEU A 87 4.52 8.22 -9.66
C LEU A 87 5.05 8.33 -11.10
N ALA A 88 5.10 7.22 -11.84
CA ALA A 88 5.50 7.19 -13.24
C ALA A 88 4.56 8.04 -14.12
N ARG A 89 3.23 7.94 -13.92
CA ARG A 89 2.25 8.81 -14.58
C ARG A 89 2.42 10.30 -14.28
N ARG A 90 3.09 10.65 -13.18
CA ARG A 90 3.44 12.03 -12.80
C ARG A 90 4.83 12.46 -13.31
N GLY A 91 5.48 11.63 -14.12
CA GLY A 91 6.76 11.94 -14.76
C GLY A 91 8.00 11.51 -13.98
N ALA A 92 7.87 10.69 -12.94
CA ALA A 92 9.04 10.03 -12.34
C ALA A 92 9.56 8.92 -13.26
N ARG A 93 10.88 8.72 -13.26
CA ARG A 93 11.53 7.54 -13.84
C ARG A 93 11.50 6.42 -12.81
N VAL A 94 10.60 5.45 -13.00
CA VAL A 94 10.38 4.38 -12.02
C VAL A 94 10.97 3.07 -12.52
N SER A 95 11.86 2.50 -11.71
CA SER A 95 12.39 1.14 -11.88
C SER A 95 11.83 0.25 -10.78
N ALA A 96 11.62 -1.02 -11.07
CA ALA A 96 11.22 -2.03 -10.09
C ALA A 96 12.23 -3.18 -10.05
N LEU A 97 12.70 -3.50 -8.85
CA LEU A 97 13.46 -4.71 -8.55
C LEU A 97 12.49 -5.70 -7.89
N LEU A 98 12.27 -6.84 -8.53
CA LEU A 98 11.38 -7.88 -8.04
C LEU A 98 12.18 -8.85 -7.16
N LEU A 99 11.85 -8.93 -5.87
CA LEU A 99 12.58 -9.77 -4.91
C LEU A 99 12.17 -11.25 -5.00
N SER A 100 10.97 -11.52 -5.53
CA SER A 100 10.44 -12.85 -5.80
C SER A 100 9.64 -12.81 -7.11
N PRO A 101 10.32 -12.79 -8.27
CA PRO A 101 9.69 -12.57 -9.57
C PRO A 101 8.53 -13.55 -9.88
N GLU A 102 8.62 -14.78 -9.41
CA GLU A 102 7.62 -15.83 -9.57
C GLU A 102 6.36 -15.63 -8.73
N GLN A 103 6.41 -14.78 -7.72
CA GLN A 103 5.30 -14.43 -6.83
C GLN A 103 4.92 -12.95 -6.93
N VAL A 104 5.36 -12.26 -7.99
CA VAL A 104 5.07 -10.83 -8.16
C VAL A 104 3.57 -10.61 -8.34
N HIS A 105 3.06 -9.52 -7.78
CA HIS A 105 1.69 -9.09 -8.06
C HIS A 105 1.54 -8.70 -9.54
N THR A 106 0.86 -9.54 -10.32
CA THR A 106 0.74 -9.43 -11.77
C THR A 106 0.11 -8.12 -12.22
N ASP A 107 -1.02 -7.74 -11.62
CA ASP A 107 -1.75 -6.53 -12.05
C ASP A 107 -1.01 -5.24 -11.69
N GLY A 108 -0.39 -5.19 -10.51
CA GLY A 108 0.48 -4.08 -10.11
C GLY A 108 1.68 -3.93 -11.06
N LEU A 109 2.30 -5.05 -11.43
CA LEU A 109 3.41 -5.05 -12.39
C LEU A 109 2.96 -4.60 -13.78
N ALA A 110 1.81 -5.08 -14.25
CA ALA A 110 1.22 -4.65 -15.52
C ALA A 110 0.92 -3.14 -15.51
N ALA A 111 0.34 -2.63 -14.42
CA ALA A 111 0.05 -1.21 -14.27
C ALA A 111 1.30 -0.34 -14.25
N LEU A 112 2.38 -0.80 -13.60
CA LEU A 112 3.67 -0.10 -13.61
C LEU A 112 4.25 -0.03 -15.02
N ARG A 113 4.27 -1.17 -15.74
CA ARG A 113 4.74 -1.24 -17.13
C ARG A 113 3.94 -0.34 -18.06
N ALA A 114 2.61 -0.37 -17.94
CA ALA A 114 1.71 0.48 -18.72
C ALA A 114 1.94 1.99 -18.44
N ALA A 115 2.43 2.35 -17.25
CA ALA A 115 2.81 3.71 -16.90
C ALA A 115 4.23 4.10 -17.35
N GLY A 116 4.96 3.21 -18.06
CA GLY A 116 6.32 3.45 -18.53
C GLY A 116 7.42 3.06 -17.53
N GLY A 117 7.07 2.42 -16.41
CA GLY A 117 8.04 1.88 -15.47
C GLY A 117 8.75 0.64 -16.02
N GLN A 118 9.98 0.41 -15.57
CA GLN A 118 10.83 -0.69 -16.06
C GLN A 118 11.17 -1.68 -14.94
N VAL A 119 11.30 -2.96 -15.29
CA VAL A 119 11.85 -3.97 -14.36
C VAL A 119 13.36 -4.04 -14.58
N VAL A 120 14.13 -4.02 -13.49
CA VAL A 120 15.60 -4.11 -13.51
C VAL A 120 16.07 -5.33 -12.72
N ALA A 121 17.24 -5.86 -13.08
CA ALA A 121 17.86 -6.99 -12.38
C ALA A 121 18.84 -6.56 -11.27
N SER A 122 19.39 -5.35 -11.38
CA SER A 122 20.29 -4.73 -10.40
C SER A 122 20.28 -3.21 -10.56
N LEU A 123 20.85 -2.49 -9.58
CA LEU A 123 21.21 -1.09 -9.73
C LEU A 123 22.64 -1.02 -10.29
N ALA A 124 22.84 -0.18 -11.30
CA ALA A 124 24.17 0.12 -11.85
C ALA A 124 24.93 1.11 -10.97
#